data_AF-A0A8I2YCL3-F1
#
_entry.id   AF-A0A8I2YCL3-F1
#
_cell.length_a   1.000
_cell.length_b   1.000
_cell.length_c   1.000
_cell.angle_alpha   90.00
_cell.angle_beta   90.00
_cell.angle_gamma   90.00
#
_symmetry.space_group_name_H-M   'P 1'
#
loop_
_entity.id
_entity.type
_entity.pdbx_description
1 polymer ?
#
loop_
_entity_poly.entity_id
_entity_poly.type
_entity_poly.pdbx_seq_one_letter_code
_entity_poly.pdbx_strand_id
1 'polypeptide(L)'
;MQHIQYIKTKGSAYVSDYQGTTLLLTDPQILTHLDIGHDLFCKGNLEKAIKLFEEEHVCNRFCKWPGFNLPPFGGSFKGKGKASDPVVVSLDLE
;
A
#
# COMPACT_ATOMS: atom_id res chain seq x y z
N MET A 1 1.07 4.14 -7.48
CA MET A 1 2.07 4.55 -6.46
C MET A 1 1.70 4.09 -5.06
N GLN A 2 0.45 4.26 -4.61
CA GLN A 2 -0.03 3.81 -3.30
C GLN A 2 0.35 2.36 -2.93
N HIS A 3 0.17 1.42 -3.86
CA HIS A 3 0.52 0.02 -3.68
C HIS A 3 1.97 -0.17 -3.18
N ILE A 4 2.94 0.47 -3.85
CA ILE A 4 4.36 0.38 -3.49
C ILE A 4 4.57 0.86 -2.05
N GLN A 5 3.96 1.98 -1.68
CA GLN A 5 4.09 2.56 -0.35
C GLN A 5 3.50 1.64 0.70
N TYR A 6 2.29 1.12 0.46
CA TYR A 6 1.62 0.17 1.35
C TYR A 6 2.49 -1.08 1.60
N ILE A 7 3.05 -1.68 0.55
CA ILE A 7 3.93 -2.85 0.70
C ILE A 7 5.23 -2.48 1.43
N LYS A 8 5.86 -1.35 1.09
CA LYS A 8 7.09 -0.90 1.76
C LYS A 8 6.90 -0.59 3.24
N THR A 9 5.72 -0.12 3.63
CA THR A 9 5.35 0.13 5.03
C THR A 9 4.70 -1.08 5.69
N LYS A 10 4.66 -2.24 5.02
CA LYS A 10 4.05 -3.49 5.53
C LYS A 10 2.59 -3.28 5.97
N GLY A 11 1.84 -2.52 5.18
CA GLY A 11 0.44 -2.19 5.42
C GLY A 11 0.19 -1.08 6.45
N SER A 12 1.25 -0.48 6.99
CA SER A 12 1.10 0.53 8.06
C SER A 12 0.68 1.89 7.54
N ALA A 13 1.05 2.26 6.31
CA ALA A 13 0.74 3.59 5.78
C ALA A 13 0.82 3.70 4.26
N TYR A 14 0.05 4.62 3.69
CA TYR A 14 0.23 5.08 2.30
C TYR A 14 -0.30 6.51 2.11
N VAL A 15 0.14 7.18 1.04
CA VAL A 15 -0.31 8.53 0.70
C VAL A 15 -1.55 8.46 -0.20
N SER A 16 -2.63 9.13 0.21
CA SER A 16 -3.84 9.40 -0.56
C SER A 16 -3.92 10.87 -0.99
N ASP A 17 -5.02 11.22 -1.68
CA ASP A 17 -5.34 12.57 -2.10
C ASP A 17 -4.21 13.26 -2.89
N TYR A 18 -3.79 12.62 -3.98
CA TYR A 18 -2.80 13.23 -4.88
C TYR A 18 -3.44 14.39 -5.65
N GLN A 19 -3.10 15.61 -5.25
CA GLN A 19 -3.55 16.84 -5.87
C GLN A 19 -2.38 17.76 -6.25
N GLY A 20 -2.62 18.68 -7.17
CA GLY A 20 -1.62 19.64 -7.64
C GLY A 20 -1.46 19.63 -9.16
N THR A 21 -0.22 19.77 -9.61
CA THR A 21 0.16 19.88 -11.03
C THR A 21 0.93 18.66 -11.50
N THR A 22 1.20 18.57 -12.81
CA THR A 22 2.01 17.49 -13.39
C THR A 22 3.45 17.46 -12.87
N LEU A 23 3.98 18.59 -12.37
CA LEU A 23 5.36 18.72 -11.88
C LEU A 23 5.45 18.67 -10.35
N LEU A 24 4.40 19.09 -9.65
CA LEU A 24 4.39 19.19 -8.19
C LEU A 24 3.03 18.79 -7.64
N LEU A 25 3.03 17.75 -6.82
CA LEU A 25 1.90 17.38 -5.98
C LEU A 25 2.03 18.09 -4.63
N THR A 26 0.90 18.53 -4.07
CA THR A 26 0.82 19.25 -2.78
C THR A 26 -0.31 18.68 -1.95
N ASP A 27 -0.35 19.07 -0.66
CA ASP A 27 -1.42 18.74 0.29
C ASP A 27 -1.82 17.26 0.32
N PRO A 28 -0.85 16.32 0.46
CA PRO A 28 -1.16 14.90 0.53
C PRO A 28 -1.92 14.58 1.81
N GLN A 29 -2.78 13.57 1.74
CA GLN A 29 -3.31 12.92 2.93
C GLN A 29 -2.52 11.64 3.20
N ILE A 30 -2.03 11.46 4.42
CA ILE A 30 -1.33 10.22 4.82
C ILE A 30 -2.30 9.39 5.64
N LEU A 31 -2.59 8.18 5.15
CA LEU A 31 -3.44 7.21 5.82
C LEU A 31 -2.56 6.22 6.57
N THR A 32 -2.86 6.00 7.85
CA THR A 32 -2.09 5.14 8.75
C THR A 32 -2.97 4.12 9.45
N HIS A 33 -2.43 2.92 9.66
CA HIS A 33 -3.11 1.89 10.44
C HIS A 33 -3.30 2.37 11.89
N LEU A 34 -4.42 2.01 12.52
CA LEU A 34 -4.73 2.55 13.86
C LEU A 34 -3.77 2.07 14.94
N ASP A 35 -3.15 0.91 14.74
CA ASP A 35 -2.16 0.35 15.68
C ASP A 35 -0.93 1.24 15.85
N ILE A 36 -0.64 2.11 14.88
CA ILE A 36 0.47 3.08 14.97
C ILE A 36 0.00 4.50 15.33
N GLY A 37 -1.32 4.73 15.40
CA GLY A 37 -1.92 6.01 15.80
C GLY A 37 -3.16 6.38 14.98
N HIS A 38 -4.15 6.98 15.66
CA HIS A 38 -5.40 7.39 15.02
C HIS A 38 -5.23 8.59 14.09
N ASP A 39 -4.51 9.64 14.49
CA ASP A 39 -4.35 10.89 13.73
C ASP A 39 -2.87 11.29 13.62
N LEU A 40 -1.99 10.33 13.32
CA LEU A 40 -0.53 10.50 13.43
C LEU A 40 -0.01 11.70 12.61
N PHE A 41 -0.60 11.94 11.44
CA PHE A 41 -0.22 13.04 10.55
C PHE A 41 -1.27 14.16 10.48
N CYS A 42 -2.56 13.84 10.68
CA CYS A 42 -3.67 14.80 10.76
C CYS A 42 -4.97 14.06 11.13
N LYS A 43 -6.04 14.82 11.40
CA LYS A 43 -7.43 14.33 11.57
C LYS A 43 -8.07 13.73 10.32
N GLY A 44 -7.37 13.76 9.18
CA GLY A 44 -7.83 13.22 7.91
C GLY A 44 -7.61 11.71 7.76
N ASN A 45 -7.21 10.99 8.80
CA ASN A 45 -6.95 9.57 8.69
C ASN A 45 -8.27 8.78 8.55
N LEU A 46 -8.48 8.18 7.39
CA LEU A 46 -9.66 7.38 7.06
C LEU A 46 -9.39 5.91 7.37
N GLU A 47 -9.76 5.47 8.57
CA GLU A 47 -9.62 4.09 9.04
C GLU A 47 -10.15 3.04 8.05
N LYS A 48 -11.32 3.29 7.46
CA LYS A 48 -11.91 2.36 6.49
C LYS A 48 -11.02 2.18 5.26
N ALA A 49 -10.42 3.26 4.77
CA ALA A 49 -9.60 3.24 3.56
C ALA A 49 -8.25 2.52 3.76
N ILE A 50 -7.67 2.56 4.97
CA ILE A 50 -6.46 1.78 5.27
C ILE A 50 -6.80 0.28 5.45
N LYS A 51 -7.93 -0.04 6.10
CA LYS A 51 -8.36 -1.44 6.33
C LYS A 51 -8.78 -2.17 5.07
N LEU A 52 -9.46 -1.49 4.16
CA LEU A 52 -9.97 -2.09 2.92
C LEU A 52 -9.03 -1.91 1.73
N PHE A 53 -7.81 -1.41 1.95
CA PHE A 53 -6.90 -1.09 0.86
C PHE A 53 -6.62 -2.29 -0.05
N GLU A 54 -6.33 -3.47 0.52
CA GLU A 54 -6.08 -4.68 -0.27
C GLU A 54 -7.33 -5.17 -1.03
N GLU A 55 -8.53 -4.90 -0.53
CA GLU A 55 -9.78 -5.29 -1.19
C GLU A 55 -10.15 -4.32 -2.33
N GLU A 56 -10.01 -3.02 -2.08
CA GLU A 56 -10.47 -1.96 -2.98
C GLU A 56 -9.40 -1.54 -4.01
N HIS A 57 -8.11 -1.84 -3.76
CA HIS A 57 -7.04 -1.43 -4.67
C HIS A 57 -7.04 -2.22 -5.98
N VAL A 58 -7.36 -1.53 -7.08
CA VAL A 58 -7.26 -2.10 -8.43
C VAL A 58 -5.86 -1.87 -9.01
N CYS A 59 -5.08 -2.96 -9.15
CA CYS A 59 -3.75 -2.93 -9.73
C CYS A 59 -3.76 -2.47 -11.19
N ASN A 60 -2.97 -1.44 -11.52
CA ASN A 60 -2.77 -0.93 -12.88
C ASN A 60 -1.44 -1.40 -13.51
N ARG A 61 -1.14 -0.93 -14.73
CA ARG A 61 0.09 -1.28 -15.47
C ARG A 61 1.39 -1.03 -14.71
N PHE A 62 1.43 -0.04 -13.82
CA PHE A 62 2.61 0.26 -13.01
C PHE A 62 2.74 -0.71 -11.84
N CYS A 63 1.63 -1.17 -11.26
CA CYS A 63 1.65 -2.16 -10.20
C CYS A 63 2.15 -3.52 -10.74
N LYS A 64 1.79 -3.82 -11.99
CA LYS A 64 2.18 -5.04 -12.70
C LYS A 64 3.58 -4.96 -13.33
N TRP A 65 4.28 -3.82 -13.18
CA TRP A 65 5.61 -3.68 -13.75
C TRP A 65 6.59 -4.57 -12.98
N PRO A 66 7.32 -5.48 -13.64
CA PRO A 66 8.16 -6.46 -12.96
C PRO A 66 9.25 -5.86 -12.08
N GLY A 67 9.74 -4.65 -12.40
CA GLY A 67 10.80 -3.99 -11.64
C GLY A 67 10.41 -3.61 -10.20
N PHE A 68 9.12 -3.53 -9.87
CA PHE A 68 8.68 -3.33 -8.48
C PHE A 68 8.39 -4.62 -7.72
N ASN A 69 8.23 -5.75 -8.43
CA ASN A 69 7.91 -7.06 -7.86
C ASN A 69 6.80 -7.04 -6.77
N LEU A 70 5.68 -6.36 -7.06
CA LEU A 70 4.60 -6.18 -6.09
C LEU A 70 3.66 -7.40 -6.07
N PRO A 71 3.24 -7.88 -4.88
CA PRO A 71 2.21 -8.91 -4.79
C PRO A 71 0.87 -8.36 -5.30
N PRO A 72 0.09 -9.12 -6.08
CA PRO A 72 -1.23 -8.68 -6.48
C PRO A 72 -2.19 -8.70 -5.28
N PHE A 73 -3.02 -7.67 -5.16
CA PHE A 73 -4.19 -7.69 -4.30
C PHE A 73 -5.41 -8.15 -5.11
N GLY A 74 -6.30 -8.94 -4.50
CA GLY A 74 -7.52 -9.41 -5.16
C GLY A 74 -7.27 -10.34 -6.36
N GLY A 75 -6.87 -11.59 -6.09
CA GLY A 75 -6.86 -12.66 -7.08
C GLY A 75 -7.06 -14.01 -6.40
N SER A 76 -8.18 -14.68 -6.69
CA SER A 76 -8.40 -16.08 -6.29
C SER A 76 -7.31 -16.97 -6.88
N PHE A 77 -6.24 -17.23 -6.12
CA PHE A 77 -5.40 -18.40 -6.39
C PHE A 77 -6.15 -19.61 -5.84
N LYS A 78 -6.86 -20.35 -6.71
CA LYS A 78 -7.20 -21.75 -6.47
C LYS A 78 -5.91 -22.58 -6.55
N GLY A 79 -5.05 -22.43 -5.55
CA GLY A 79 -3.88 -23.28 -5.34
C GLY A 79 -4.00 -23.89 -3.95
N LYS A 80 -4.11 -25.21 -3.86
CA LYS A 80 -3.98 -25.93 -2.58
C LYS A 80 -2.54 -25.75 -2.09
N GLY A 81 -2.29 -24.70 -1.32
CA GLY A 81 -1.00 -24.44 -0.67
C GLY A 81 -1.24 -24.15 0.79
N LYS A 82 -0.64 -24.96 1.67
CA LYS A 82 -0.67 -24.73 3.13
C LYS A 82 -0.05 -23.37 3.44
N ALA A 83 -0.64 -22.66 4.39
CA ALA A 83 -0.04 -21.47 5.00
C ALA A 83 1.40 -21.81 5.40
N SER A 84 2.37 -21.11 4.81
CA SER A 84 3.76 -21.17 5.23
C SER A 84 4.37 -19.78 5.15
N ASP A 85 4.70 -19.30 6.35
CA ASP A 85 5.73 -18.36 6.78
C ASP A 85 5.78 -16.91 6.23
N PRO A 86 6.17 -15.95 7.10
CA PRO A 86 6.24 -14.54 6.74
C PRO A 86 7.28 -14.32 5.64
N VAL A 87 6.89 -13.54 4.63
CA VAL A 87 7.76 -13.07 3.55
C VAL A 87 8.87 -12.21 4.18
N VAL A 88 10.05 -12.80 4.36
CA VAL A 88 11.29 -12.09 4.62
C VAL A 88 11.68 -11.34 3.36
N VAL A 89 11.36 -10.05 3.31
CA VAL A 89 11.89 -9.15 2.28
C VAL A 89 13.33 -8.81 2.68
N SER A 90 14.31 -9.55 2.14
CA SER A 90 15.71 -9.11 2.16
C SER A 90 15.82 -7.81 1.38
N LEU A 91 16.20 -6.73 2.06
CA LEU A 91 16.69 -5.53 1.39
C LEU A 91 18.13 -5.78 0.99
N ASP A 92 18.38 -6.06 -0.28
CA ASP A 92 19.70 -5.87 -0.85
C ASP A 92 19.83 -4.38 -1.19
N LEU A 93 20.61 -3.67 -0.37
CA LEU A 93 21.16 -2.36 -0.69
C LEU A 93 22.36 -2.56 -1.60
N GLU A 94 22.28 -2.07 -2.84
CA GLU A 94 23.42 -1.56 -3.62
C GLU A 94 23.01 -0.27 -4.32
#